data_AF-A0A1S1UA86-F1
#
_entry.id   AF-A0A1S1UA86-F1
#
_cell.length_a   1.000
_cell.length_b   1.000
_cell.length_c   1.000
_cell.angle_alpha   90.00
_cell.angle_beta   90.00
_cell.angle_gamma   90.00
#
_symmetry.space_group_name_H-M   'P 1'
#
loop_
_entity.id
_entity.type
_entity.pdbx_description
1 polymer ?
#
loop_
_entity_poly.entity_id
_entity_poly.type
_entity_poly.pdbx_seq_one_letter_code
_entity_poly.pdbx_strand_id
1 'polypeptide(L)'
;MSTAQLVQLVAIGELAMDQWRAQEAVAHAEGRYHQAIQQYEATHGTLHKLIQKDDPAHAAVRAFTAPQYKLLQQARRRVYALKVRMAKACTKMARISAARTTEHGASK
;
A
#
# COMPACT_ATOMS: atom_id res chain seq x y z
N MET A 1 27.38 13.93 10.37
CA MET A 1 26.49 12.85 9.91
C MET A 1 27.35 11.65 9.55
N SER A 2 27.06 10.43 10.04
CA SER A 2 27.93 9.26 9.78
C SER A 2 27.55 8.53 8.51
N THR A 3 28.48 7.76 7.92
CA THR A 3 28.23 6.84 6.80
C THR A 3 27.01 5.93 7.03
N ALA A 4 26.82 5.39 8.25
CA ALA A 4 25.65 4.59 8.61
C ALA A 4 24.30 5.34 8.51
N GLN A 5 24.28 6.66 8.76
CA GLN A 5 23.06 7.48 8.63
C GLN A 5 22.77 7.80 7.17
N LEU A 6 23.81 8.04 6.36
CA LEU A 6 23.68 8.21 4.91
C LEU A 6 23.08 6.96 4.27
N VAL A 7 23.60 5.76 4.61
CA VAL A 7 23.06 4.49 4.10
C VAL A 7 21.59 4.29 4.51
N GLN A 8 21.22 4.62 5.75
CA GLN A 8 19.83 4.52 6.18
C GLN A 8 18.91 5.52 5.46
N LEU A 9 19.38 6.74 5.18
CA LEU A 9 18.61 7.72 4.41
C LEU A 9 18.36 7.25 2.97
N VAL A 10 19.37 6.68 2.31
CA VAL A 10 19.21 6.11 0.96
C VAL A 10 18.19 4.98 0.97
N ALA A 11 18.29 4.05 1.92
CA ALA A 11 17.33 2.95 2.05
C ALA A 11 15.89 3.43 2.33
N ILE A 12 15.70 4.52 3.10
CA ILE A 12 14.39 5.14 3.31
C ILE A 12 13.88 5.77 2.00
N GLY A 13 14.76 6.43 1.24
CA GLY A 13 14.43 7.00 -0.07
C GLY A 13 13.97 5.94 -1.08
N GLU A 14 14.65 4.80 -1.15
CA GLU A 14 14.24 3.65 -1.97
C GLU A 14 12.87 3.11 -1.55
N LEU A 15 12.62 2.96 -0.25
CA LEU A 15 11.31 2.54 0.27
C LEU A 15 10.20 3.54 -0.06
N ALA A 16 10.49 4.84 -0.06
CA ALA A 16 9.52 5.86 -0.43
C ALA A 16 9.16 5.78 -1.92
N MET A 17 10.15 5.60 -2.79
CA MET A 17 9.94 5.41 -4.23
C MET A 17 9.13 4.13 -4.52
N ASP A 18 9.45 3.03 -3.84
CA ASP A 18 8.70 1.78 -3.96
C ASP A 18 7.26 1.92 -3.45
N GLN A 19 7.05 2.67 -2.37
CA GLN A 19 5.73 2.95 -1.85
C GLN A 19 4.91 3.77 -2.85
N TRP A 20 5.48 4.80 -3.46
CA TRP A 20 4.81 5.61 -4.48
C TRP A 20 4.39 4.75 -5.68
N ARG A 21 5.30 3.92 -6.23
CA ARG A 21 4.97 2.98 -7.31
C ARG A 21 3.88 1.98 -6.92
N ALA A 22 3.89 1.51 -5.67
CA ALA A 22 2.85 0.61 -5.18
C ALA A 22 1.48 1.30 -5.06
N GLN A 23 1.44 2.60 -4.71
CA GLN A 23 0.21 3.39 -4.68
C GLN A 23 -0.35 3.59 -6.09
N GLU A 24 0.51 3.87 -7.07
CA GLU A 24 0.12 3.96 -8.48
C GLU A 24 -0.46 2.64 -8.99
N ALA A 25 0.16 1.50 -8.64
CA ALA A 25 -0.35 0.18 -8.96
C ALA A 25 -1.74 -0.09 -8.34
N VAL A 26 -2.04 0.44 -7.15
CA VAL A 26 -3.37 0.37 -6.55
C VAL A 26 -4.38 1.16 -7.39
N ALA A 27 -4.05 2.39 -7.79
CA ALA A 27 -4.94 3.21 -8.62
C ALA A 27 -5.28 2.52 -9.95
N HIS A 28 -4.28 1.91 -10.61
CA HIS A 28 -4.51 1.12 -11.83
C HIS A 28 -5.34 -0.14 -11.60
N ALA A 29 -5.14 -0.84 -10.47
CA ALA A 29 -5.94 -2.02 -10.14
C ALA A 29 -7.39 -1.65 -9.79
N GLU A 30 -7.60 -0.50 -9.14
CA GLU A 30 -8.92 0.03 -8.82
C GLU A 30 -9.68 0.43 -10.08
N GLY A 31 -9.02 1.10 -11.04
CA GLY A 31 -9.59 1.38 -12.34
C GLY A 31 -10.04 0.11 -13.07
N ARG A 32 -9.20 -0.94 -13.09
CA ARG A 32 -9.56 -2.24 -13.70
C ARG A 32 -10.72 -2.94 -13.00
N TYR A 33 -10.80 -2.85 -11.67
CA TYR A 33 -11.92 -3.41 -10.92
C TYR A 33 -13.24 -2.69 -11.24
N HIS A 34 -13.24 -1.35 -11.30
CA HIS A 34 -14.42 -0.57 -11.70
C HIS A 34 -14.84 -0.85 -13.15
N GLN A 35 -13.89 -0.98 -14.07
CA GLN A 35 -14.18 -1.40 -15.45
C GLN A 35 -14.84 -2.79 -15.49
N ALA A 36 -14.39 -3.74 -14.67
CA ALA A 36 -15.03 -5.06 -14.60
C ALA A 36 -16.47 -5.00 -14.06
N ILE A 37 -16.76 -4.10 -13.12
CA ILE A 37 -18.13 -3.84 -12.67
C ILE A 37 -18.98 -3.28 -13.82
N GLN A 38 -18.47 -2.28 -14.54
CA GLN A 38 -19.18 -1.67 -15.67
C GLN A 38 -19.45 -2.69 -16.80
N GLN A 39 -18.50 -3.60 -17.07
CA GLN A 39 -18.67 -4.69 -18.04
C GLN A 39 -19.78 -5.67 -17.61
N TYR A 40 -19.84 -5.98 -16.32
CA TYR A 40 -20.93 -6.80 -15.77
C TYR A 40 -22.28 -6.08 -15.93
N GLU A 41 -22.36 -4.80 -15.57
CA GLU A 41 -23.58 -4.00 -15.70
C GLU A 41 -24.06 -3.86 -17.15
N ALA A 42 -23.14 -3.69 -18.10
CA ALA A 42 -23.46 -3.64 -19.53
C ALA A 42 -24.12 -4.94 -20.04
N THR A 43 -23.82 -6.07 -19.41
CA THR A 43 -24.32 -7.39 -19.82
C THR A 43 -25.58 -7.81 -19.05
N HIS A 44 -25.70 -7.40 -17.78
CA HIS A 44 -26.71 -7.92 -16.85
C HIS A 44 -27.68 -6.85 -16.31
N GLY A 45 -27.49 -5.59 -16.69
CA GLY A 45 -28.24 -4.45 -16.18
C GLY A 45 -27.53 -3.76 -15.01
N THR A 46 -27.91 -2.51 -14.77
CA THR A 46 -27.29 -1.63 -13.75
C THR A 46 -27.49 -2.18 -12.34
N LEU A 47 -26.45 -2.11 -11.51
CA LEU A 47 -26.55 -2.45 -10.09
C LEU A 47 -27.17 -1.28 -9.33
N HIS A 48 -28.36 -1.47 -8.78
CA HIS A 48 -29.06 -0.42 -8.03
C HIS A 48 -28.54 -0.22 -6.59
N LYS A 49 -27.58 -1.02 -6.14
CA LYS A 49 -27.07 -1.03 -4.77
C LYS A 49 -25.56 -1.20 -4.75
N LEU A 50 -24.94 -0.71 -3.69
CA LEU A 50 -23.54 -0.99 -3.39
C LEU A 50 -23.34 -2.50 -3.24
N ILE A 51 -22.32 -3.05 -3.93
CA ILE A 51 -21.98 -4.47 -3.89
C ILE A 51 -21.57 -4.85 -2.46
N GLN A 52 -22.42 -5.63 -1.81
CA GLN A 52 -22.18 -6.15 -0.47
C GLN A 52 -21.66 -7.60 -0.52
N LYS A 53 -20.78 -7.95 0.41
CA LYS A 53 -20.20 -9.29 0.49
C LYS A 53 -21.23 -10.35 0.95
N ASP A 54 -22.13 -9.98 1.84
CA ASP A 54 -23.01 -10.98 2.47
C ASP A 54 -24.39 -11.06 1.79
N ASP A 55 -24.61 -10.23 0.77
CA ASP A 55 -25.83 -10.24 -0.03
C ASP A 55 -25.76 -11.32 -1.14
N PRO A 56 -26.64 -12.33 -1.12
CA PRO A 56 -26.69 -13.36 -2.15
C PRO A 56 -26.96 -12.80 -3.56
N ALA A 57 -27.70 -11.69 -3.68
CA ALA A 57 -27.99 -11.06 -4.97
C ALA A 57 -26.72 -10.54 -5.65
N HIS A 58 -25.68 -10.23 -4.88
CA HIS A 58 -24.39 -9.79 -5.39
C HIS A 58 -23.40 -10.95 -5.64
N ALA A 59 -23.79 -12.22 -5.44
CA ALA A 59 -22.90 -13.35 -5.65
C ALA A 59 -22.35 -13.43 -7.09
N ALA A 60 -23.20 -13.18 -8.08
CA ALA A 60 -22.83 -13.25 -9.49
C ALA A 60 -21.81 -12.17 -9.90
N VAL A 61 -22.07 -10.90 -9.57
CA VAL A 61 -21.12 -9.80 -9.85
C VAL A 61 -19.80 -9.99 -9.11
N ARG A 62 -19.82 -10.49 -7.87
CA ARG A 62 -18.59 -10.78 -7.13
C ARG A 62 -17.79 -11.91 -7.75
N ALA A 63 -18.46 -12.98 -8.19
CA ALA A 63 -17.78 -14.07 -8.90
C ALA A 63 -17.14 -13.57 -10.20
N PHE A 64 -17.85 -12.74 -10.95
CA PHE A 64 -17.34 -12.13 -12.19
C PHE A 64 -16.13 -11.21 -11.94
N THR A 65 -16.22 -10.33 -10.94
CA THR A 65 -15.18 -9.33 -10.64
C THR A 65 -14.06 -9.84 -9.73
N ALA A 66 -14.19 -11.07 -9.18
CA ALA A 66 -13.24 -11.65 -8.22
C ALA A 66 -11.77 -11.62 -8.66
N PRO A 67 -11.42 -11.90 -9.94
CA PRO A 67 -10.02 -11.83 -10.37
C PRO A 67 -9.43 -10.42 -10.22
N GLN A 68 -10.15 -9.39 -10.64
CA GLN A 68 -9.69 -7.99 -10.53
C GLN A 68 -9.68 -7.52 -9.08
N TYR A 69 -10.69 -7.90 -8.29
CA TYR A 69 -10.73 -7.61 -6.87
C TYR A 69 -9.54 -8.22 -6.11
N LYS A 70 -9.13 -9.45 -6.47
CA LYS A 70 -7.95 -10.10 -5.90
C LYS A 70 -6.67 -9.32 -6.21
N LEU A 71 -6.50 -8.83 -7.43
CA LEU A 71 -5.35 -8.01 -7.82
C LEU A 71 -5.32 -6.68 -7.05
N LEU A 72 -6.47 -6.01 -6.91
CA LEU A 72 -6.60 -4.81 -6.10
C LEU A 72 -6.20 -5.06 -4.64
N GLN A 73 -6.66 -6.17 -4.05
CA GLN A 73 -6.29 -6.55 -2.68
C GLN A 73 -4.79 -6.84 -2.53
N GLN A 74 -4.18 -7.52 -3.50
CA GLN A 74 -2.73 -7.76 -3.50
C GLN A 74 -1.93 -6.44 -3.58
N ALA A 75 -2.35 -5.51 -4.43
CA ALA A 75 -1.74 -4.19 -4.55
C ALA A 75 -1.84 -3.40 -3.22
N ARG A 76 -3.03 -3.39 -2.59
CA ARG A 76 -3.25 -2.72 -1.29
C ARG A 76 -2.37 -3.31 -0.18
N ARG A 77 -2.25 -4.64 -0.12
CA ARG A 77 -1.37 -5.33 0.84
C ARG A 77 0.10 -4.93 0.65
N ARG A 78 0.55 -4.78 -0.60
CA ARG A 78 1.92 -4.33 -0.91
C ARG A 78 2.18 -2.92 -0.39
N VAL A 79 1.26 -1.98 -0.60
CA VAL A 79 1.36 -0.61 -0.04
C VAL A 79 1.46 -0.67 1.49
N TYR A 80 0.61 -1.45 2.14
CA TYR A 80 0.65 -1.59 3.59
C TYR A 80 1.99 -2.15 4.09
N ALA A 81 2.50 -3.20 3.45
CA ALA A 81 3.79 -3.79 3.80
C ALA A 81 4.95 -2.78 3.67
N LEU A 82 4.94 -1.97 2.60
CA LEU A 82 5.94 -0.91 2.39
C LEU A 82 5.83 0.20 3.44
N LYS A 83 4.60 0.64 3.78
CA LYS A 83 4.37 1.62 4.85
C LYS A 83 4.93 1.15 6.19
N VAL A 84 4.72 -0.12 6.55
CA VAL A 84 5.26 -0.71 7.79
C VAL A 84 6.79 -0.76 7.76
N ARG A 85 7.39 -1.15 6.62
CA ARG A 85 8.85 -1.18 6.47
C ARG A 85 9.46 0.21 6.58
N MET A 86 8.86 1.20 5.94
CA MET A 86 9.30 2.59 5.99
C MET A 86 9.21 3.14 7.42
N ALA A 87 8.10 2.90 8.13
CA ALA A 87 7.96 3.31 9.52
C ALA A 87 9.08 2.73 10.40
N LYS A 88 9.37 1.42 10.26
CA LYS A 88 10.47 0.76 10.99
C LYS A 88 11.84 1.37 10.65
N ALA A 89 12.11 1.67 9.38
CA ALA A 89 13.35 2.30 8.95
C ALA A 89 13.52 3.70 9.55
N CYS A 90 12.46 4.52 9.52
CA CYS A 90 12.45 5.84 10.15
C CYS A 90 12.67 5.74 11.67
N THR A 91 11.99 4.83 12.37
CA THR A 91 12.20 4.61 13.81
C THR A 91 13.64 4.18 14.12
N LYS A 92 14.23 3.31 13.29
CA LYS A 92 15.62 2.89 13.45
C LYS A 92 16.57 4.08 13.29
N MET A 93 16.36 4.92 12.28
CA MET A 93 17.18 6.11 12.07
C MET A 93 17.07 7.09 13.25
N ALA A 94 15.85 7.32 13.76
CA ALA A 94 15.62 8.17 14.93
C ALA A 94 16.39 7.66 16.16
N ARG A 95 16.38 6.34 16.41
CA ARG A 95 17.16 5.72 17.51
C ARG A 95 18.67 5.92 17.33
N ILE A 96 19.20 5.70 16.13
CA ILE A 96 20.63 5.91 15.84
C ILE A 96 21.03 7.36 16.09
N SER A 97 20.19 8.31 15.68
CA SER A 97 20.44 9.73 15.89
C SER A 97 20.39 10.11 17.38
N ALA A 98 19.41 9.60 18.13
CA ALA A 98 19.29 9.86 19.57
C ALA A 98 20.45 9.27 20.39
N ALA A 99 20.88 8.04 20.09
CA ALA A 99 22.00 7.38 20.78
C ALA A 99 23.33 8.14 20.60
N ARG A 100 23.53 8.82 19.48
CA ARG A 100 24.72 9.65 19.29
C ARG A 100 24.67 10.96 20.08
N THR A 101 23.47 11.54 20.27
CA THR A 101 23.31 12.75 21.10
C THR A 101 23.71 12.49 22.55
N THR A 102 23.46 11.28 23.08
CA THR A 102 23.86 10.90 24.44
C THR A 102 25.38 10.71 24.59
N GLU A 103 26.08 10.23 23.55
CA GLU A 103 27.55 10.08 23.58
C GLU A 103 28.29 11.42 23.56
N HIS A 104 27.76 12.44 22.87
CA HIS A 104 28.34 13.80 22.87
C HIS A 104 27.96 14.64 24.10
N GLY A 105 26.93 14.23 24.85
CA GLY A 105 26.51 14.91 26.09
C GLY A 105 27.20 14.40 27.36
N ALA A 106 27.85 13.23 27.31
CA ALA A 106 28.55 12.61 28.45
C ALA A 106 30.04 13.02 28.57
N SER A 107 30.57 13.78 27.62
CA SER A 107 31.86 14.47 27.73
C SER A 107 31.65 15.88 28.31
N LYS A 108 31.43 15.97 29.61
CA LYS A 108 31.62 17.19 30.41
C LYS A 108 32.19 16.82 31.76
#